data_AF-S4PIQ7-F1
#
_entry.id   AF-S4PIQ7-F1
#
_cell.length_a   1.000
_cell.length_b   1.000
_cell.length_c   1.000
_cell.angle_alpha   90.00
_cell.angle_beta   90.00
_cell.angle_gamma   90.00
#
_symmetry.space_group_name_H-M   'P 1'
#
loop_
_entity.id
_entity.type
_entity.pdbx_description
1 polymer ?
#
loop_
_entity_poly.entity_id
_entity_poly.type
_entity_poly.pdbx_seq_one_letter_code
_entity_poly.pdbx_strand_id
1 'polypeptide(L)'
;MFGPSPDWVVGVSGLNLCNKNCTWAESKVIDLFPYDAGTDDGISYMSPNAESKPREKMYRITTMYPEDPRAPFYDPAQQEMQPMARLYLTREKLISRSCDEEVLLSQVAEEVDNADSS
;
A
#
# COMPACT_ATOMS: atom_id res chain seq x y z
N MET A 1 6.80 2.61 -4.89
CA MET A 1 7.67 2.08 -5.95
C MET A 1 9.06 1.90 -5.36
N PHE A 2 9.74 0.81 -5.66
CA PHE A 2 11.14 0.62 -5.29
C PHE A 2 11.99 0.62 -6.55
N GLY A 3 13.06 1.42 -6.57
CA GLY A 3 13.82 1.70 -7.78
C GLY A 3 15.27 1.24 -7.68
N PRO A 4 15.90 0.90 -8.82
CA PRO A 4 15.30 0.88 -10.15
C PRO A 4 14.44 -0.38 -10.35
N SER A 5 13.30 -0.24 -11.02
CA SER A 5 12.40 -1.33 -11.40
C SER A 5 11.59 -0.89 -12.62
N PRO A 6 11.08 -1.83 -13.44
CA PRO A 6 10.12 -1.54 -14.51
C PRO A 6 8.89 -0.77 -13.98
N ASP A 7 8.11 -1.43 -13.13
CA ASP A 7 6.91 -0.81 -12.52
C ASP A 7 6.53 -1.43 -11.15
N TRP A 8 7.51 -2.00 -10.46
CA TRP A 8 7.26 -2.77 -9.24
C TRP A 8 7.03 -1.92 -8.00
N VAL A 9 6.09 -2.36 -7.16
CA VAL A 9 5.66 -1.67 -5.94
C VAL A 9 5.52 -2.64 -4.77
N VAL A 10 5.56 -2.09 -3.55
CA VAL A 10 5.15 -2.78 -2.33
C VAL A 10 4.09 -1.93 -1.65
N GLY A 11 3.13 -2.55 -0.96
CA GLY A 11 2.09 -1.80 -0.27
C GLY A 11 1.02 -2.67 0.36
N VAL A 12 0.04 -2.01 0.96
CA VAL A 12 -1.17 -2.62 1.53
C VAL A 12 -2.39 -2.01 0.85
N SER A 13 -3.44 -2.80 0.67
CA SER A 13 -4.71 -2.35 0.11
C SER A 13 -5.85 -2.69 1.08
N GLY A 14 -6.74 -1.73 1.34
CA GLY A 14 -7.91 -1.93 2.19
C GLY A 14 -7.58 -2.30 3.65
N LEU A 15 -6.44 -1.84 4.18
CA LEU A 15 -6.04 -2.16 5.55
C LEU A 15 -6.98 -1.49 6.56
N ASN A 16 -7.76 -2.31 7.28
CA ASN A 16 -8.67 -1.83 8.32
C ASN A 16 -7.94 -1.65 9.66
N LEU A 17 -7.92 -0.40 10.15
CA LEU A 17 -7.39 -0.05 11.47
C LEU A 17 -8.48 0.03 12.56
N CYS A 18 -9.75 -0.10 12.18
CA CYS A 18 -10.87 -0.17 13.10
C CYS A 18 -11.07 -1.62 13.56
N ASN A 19 -11.01 -1.84 14.88
CA ASN A 19 -11.24 -3.12 15.50
C ASN A 19 -12.74 -3.37 15.73
N LYS A 20 -13.14 -4.64 15.83
CA LYS A 20 -14.53 -5.05 16.06
C LYS A 20 -15.14 -4.54 17.38
N ASN A 21 -14.29 -4.14 18.34
CA ASN A 21 -14.69 -3.59 19.64
C ASN A 21 -14.81 -2.06 19.61
N CYS A 22 -15.00 -1.44 18.43
CA CYS A 22 -15.12 0.00 18.26
C CYS A 22 -13.88 0.80 18.74
N THR A 23 -12.71 0.17 18.73
CA THR A 23 -11.43 0.83 19.05
C THR A 23 -10.55 0.92 17.81
N TRP A 24 -9.58 1.83 17.82
CA TRP A 24 -8.52 1.85 16.82
C TRP A 24 -7.39 0.90 17.19
N ALA A 25 -6.79 0.24 16.21
CA ALA A 25 -5.57 -0.53 16.39
C ALA A 25 -4.46 0.36 16.96
N GLU A 26 -3.78 -0.13 18.00
CA GLU A 26 -2.63 0.56 18.58
C GLU A 26 -1.38 0.38 17.72
N SER A 27 -1.15 -0.84 17.22
CA SER A 27 -0.08 -1.13 16.28
C SER A 27 -0.43 -2.25 15.30
N LYS A 28 0.24 -2.22 14.14
CA LYS A 28 0.25 -3.30 13.13
C LYS A 28 1.65 -3.42 12.55
N VAL A 29 2.09 -4.66 12.37
CA VAL A 29 3.34 -4.99 11.66
C VAL A 29 2.96 -5.86 10.48
N ILE A 30 3.34 -5.45 9.28
CA ILE A 30 2.91 -6.10 8.03
C ILE A 30 4.13 -6.31 7.15
N ASP A 31 4.37 -7.58 6.81
CA ASP A 31 5.38 -7.94 5.80
C ASP A 31 4.85 -7.59 4.41
N LEU A 32 5.66 -6.84 3.66
CA LEU A 32 5.34 -6.40 2.32
C LEU A 32 6.13 -7.20 1.29
N PHE A 33 5.45 -7.51 0.20
CA PHE A 33 5.98 -8.27 -0.91
C PHE A 33 5.80 -7.48 -2.21
N PRO A 34 6.69 -7.65 -3.19
CA PRO A 34 6.58 -6.98 -4.49
C PRO A 34 5.31 -7.37 -5.24
N TYR A 35 4.73 -6.36 -5.86
CA TYR A 35 3.66 -6.44 -6.84
C TYR A 35 4.12 -5.77 -8.13
N ASP A 36 3.74 -6.37 -9.24
CA ASP A 36 3.89 -5.80 -10.57
C ASP A 36 2.65 -4.96 -10.91
N ALA A 37 2.84 -3.76 -11.45
CA ALA A 37 1.72 -2.85 -11.72
C ALA A 37 0.99 -3.17 -13.02
N GLY A 38 1.57 -3.99 -13.92
CA GLY A 38 0.99 -4.40 -15.19
C GLY A 38 1.07 -3.32 -16.28
N THR A 39 2.13 -2.52 -16.25
CA THR A 39 2.35 -1.38 -17.14
C THR A 39 3.69 -1.40 -17.90
N ASP A 40 4.70 -2.11 -17.39
CA ASP A 40 6.00 -2.31 -18.06
C ASP A 40 6.46 -3.78 -17.96
N ASP A 41 6.71 -4.42 -19.11
CA ASP A 41 7.11 -5.83 -19.30
C ASP A 41 8.60 -6.09 -19.03
N GLY A 42 9.34 -5.12 -18.44
CA GLY A 42 10.72 -5.33 -18.03
C GLY A 42 10.87 -6.49 -17.03
N ILE A 43 11.87 -7.36 -17.22
CA ILE A 43 12.02 -8.59 -16.40
C ILE A 43 12.98 -8.41 -15.21
N SER A 44 13.84 -7.40 -15.26
CA SER A 44 14.88 -7.14 -14.27
C SER A 44 14.90 -5.67 -13.87
N TYR A 45 15.52 -5.35 -12.73
CA TYR A 45 15.61 -3.99 -12.18
C TYR A 45 16.06 -2.91 -13.18
N MET A 46 16.96 -3.28 -14.11
CA MET A 46 17.56 -2.35 -15.08
C MET A 46 17.07 -2.59 -16.51
N SER A 47 15.97 -3.32 -16.68
CA SER A 47 15.40 -3.54 -18.01
C SER A 47 15.03 -2.20 -18.65
N PRO A 48 15.25 -2.02 -19.96
CA PRO A 48 14.74 -0.85 -20.65
C PRO A 48 13.21 -0.86 -20.62
N ASN A 49 12.60 0.32 -20.65
CA ASN A 49 11.14 0.44 -20.62
C ASN A 49 10.50 -0.35 -21.78
N ALA A 50 9.53 -1.18 -21.44
CA ALA A 50 8.79 -2.01 -22.38
C ALA A 50 7.30 -1.94 -22.03
N GLU A 51 6.54 -1.02 -22.63
CA GLU A 51 5.13 -0.81 -22.26
C GLU A 51 4.25 -2.07 -22.46
N SER A 52 3.56 -2.52 -21.41
CA SER A 52 2.61 -3.64 -21.46
C SER A 52 1.38 -3.31 -22.30
N LYS A 53 1.14 -4.08 -23.36
CA LYS A 53 -0.01 -3.91 -24.27
C LYS A 53 -0.74 -5.23 -24.56
N PRO A 54 -2.00 -5.40 -24.10
CA PRO A 54 -2.77 -4.48 -23.25
C PRO A 54 -2.18 -4.36 -21.84
N ARG A 55 -2.57 -3.32 -21.10
CA ARG A 55 -2.22 -3.21 -19.67
C ARG A 55 -2.79 -4.39 -18.89
N GLU A 56 -1.99 -4.88 -17.96
CA GLU A 56 -2.36 -6.02 -17.13
C GLU A 56 -2.97 -5.57 -15.80
N LYS A 57 -3.58 -6.52 -15.09
CA LYS A 57 -4.01 -6.28 -13.71
C LYS A 57 -2.80 -6.41 -12.80
N MET A 58 -2.75 -5.61 -11.75
CA MET A 58 -1.74 -5.74 -10.71
C MET A 58 -1.72 -7.16 -10.13
N TYR A 59 -0.54 -7.77 -10.06
CA TYR A 59 -0.35 -9.12 -9.54
C TYR A 59 0.87 -9.20 -8.61
N ARG A 60 0.89 -10.22 -7.75
CA ARG A 60 2.00 -10.43 -6.82
C ARG A 60 3.16 -11.13 -7.54
N ILE A 61 4.36 -10.59 -7.39
CA ILE A 61 5.59 -11.27 -7.82
C ILE A 61 5.92 -12.34 -6.78
N THR A 62 6.28 -13.54 -7.22
CA THR A 62 6.58 -14.68 -6.35
C THR A 62 7.87 -15.36 -6.78
N THR A 63 8.34 -16.34 -6.01
CA THR A 63 9.52 -17.14 -6.38
C THR A 63 9.32 -17.99 -7.63
N MET A 64 8.07 -18.17 -8.05
CA MET A 64 7.71 -18.94 -9.25
C MET A 64 7.07 -18.10 -10.34
N TYR A 65 6.86 -16.79 -10.15
CA TYR A 65 6.18 -15.96 -11.14
C TYR A 65 6.69 -14.51 -11.13
N PRO A 66 7.12 -13.97 -12.29
CA PRO A 66 7.16 -14.61 -13.61
C PRO A 66 8.16 -15.77 -13.68
N GLU A 67 7.87 -16.79 -14.49
CA GLU A 67 8.71 -17.99 -14.68
C GLU A 67 9.91 -17.69 -15.62
N ASP A 68 10.76 -16.73 -15.24
CA ASP A 68 11.95 -16.33 -16.00
C ASP A 68 13.20 -16.34 -15.10
N PRO A 69 14.25 -17.11 -15.43
CA PRO A 69 15.50 -17.13 -14.68
C PRO A 69 16.23 -15.78 -14.56
N ARG A 70 15.89 -14.79 -15.40
CA ARG A 70 16.41 -13.42 -15.34
C ARG A 70 15.68 -12.56 -14.32
N ALA A 71 14.48 -12.96 -13.91
CA ALA A 71 13.73 -12.26 -12.89
C ALA A 71 14.45 -12.39 -11.55
N PRO A 72 14.71 -11.28 -10.84
CA PRO A 72 15.56 -11.29 -9.64
C PRO A 72 14.92 -12.03 -8.46
N PHE A 73 13.62 -12.29 -8.53
CA PHE A 73 12.87 -12.97 -7.48
C PHE A 73 12.59 -14.44 -7.81
N TYR A 74 12.89 -14.92 -9.03
CA TYR A 74 12.62 -16.29 -9.44
C TYR A 74 13.61 -17.25 -8.76
N ASP A 75 13.09 -18.15 -7.96
CA ASP A 75 13.83 -19.20 -7.26
C ASP A 75 12.94 -20.43 -7.06
N PRO A 76 13.01 -21.44 -7.96
CA PRO A 76 12.16 -22.61 -7.88
C PRO A 76 12.50 -23.57 -6.72
N ALA A 77 13.67 -23.40 -6.09
CA ALA A 77 14.04 -24.17 -4.91
C ALA A 77 13.42 -23.59 -3.63
N GLN A 78 13.08 -22.29 -3.63
CA GLN A 78 12.54 -21.59 -2.48
C GLN A 78 11.03 -21.40 -2.59
N GLN A 79 10.28 -22.09 -1.73
CA GLN A 79 8.81 -22.07 -1.76
C GLN A 79 8.21 -20.74 -1.27
N GLU A 80 8.90 -20.02 -0.37
CA GLU A 80 8.43 -18.77 0.21
C GLU A 80 9.41 -17.62 -0.03
N MET A 81 8.89 -16.48 -0.50
CA MET A 81 9.69 -15.27 -0.70
C MET A 81 9.93 -14.57 0.65
N GLN A 82 11.16 -14.09 0.86
CA GLN A 82 11.46 -13.23 2.00
C GLN A 82 10.72 -11.87 1.86
N PRO A 83 10.21 -11.29 2.97
CA PRO A 83 9.62 -9.96 2.93
C PRO A 83 10.60 -8.93 2.37
N MET A 84 10.16 -8.15 1.40
CA MET A 84 10.99 -7.11 0.79
C MET A 84 11.07 -5.86 1.67
N ALA A 85 9.98 -5.58 2.40
CA ALA A 85 9.91 -4.51 3.36
C ALA A 85 8.97 -4.91 4.49
N ARG A 86 9.00 -4.16 5.60
CA ARG A 86 8.07 -4.33 6.71
C ARG A 86 7.47 -2.98 7.07
N LEU A 87 6.16 -2.90 7.03
CA LEU A 87 5.40 -1.72 7.40
C LEU A 87 5.05 -1.81 8.89
N TYR A 88 5.52 -0.82 9.65
CA TYR A 88 5.17 -0.63 11.05
C TYR A 88 4.19 0.55 11.13
N LEU A 89 2.99 0.27 11.63
CA LEU A 89 2.00 1.29 11.94
C LEU A 89 1.85 1.33 13.45
N THR A 90 2.07 2.49 14.03
CA THR A 90 1.90 2.74 15.46
C THR A 90 1.03 3.97 15.62
N ARG A 91 -0.02 3.85 16.41
CA ARG A 91 -0.93 4.95 16.70
C ARG A 91 -0.28 5.87 17.72
N GLU A 92 0.04 7.10 17.32
CA GLU A 92 0.66 8.08 18.20
C GLU A 92 -0.33 8.71 19.19
N LYS A 93 -1.52 9.09 18.71
CA LYS A 93 -2.53 9.76 19.53
C LYS A 93 -3.94 9.35 19.11
N LEU A 94 -4.83 9.24 20.09
CA LEU A 94 -6.27 9.29 19.87
C LEU A 94 -6.77 10.69 20.15
N ILE A 95 -7.41 11.30 19.16
CA ILE A 95 -8.12 12.56 19.35
C ILE A 95 -9.56 12.19 19.65
N SER A 96 -9.93 12.21 20.93
CA SER A 96 -11.33 12.08 21.34
C SER A 96 -12.07 13.34 20.92
N ARG A 97 -13.10 13.21 20.09
CA ARG A 97 -14.12 14.23 19.90
C ARG A 97 -15.33 13.86 20.76
N SER A 98 -15.84 14.80 21.54
CA SER A 98 -17.16 14.61 22.14
C SER A 98 -18.22 14.92 21.07
N CYS A 99 -19.33 14.20 21.12
CA CYS A 99 -20.50 14.44 20.27
C CYS A 99 -21.50 15.35 20.99
N ASP A 100 -21.01 16.26 21.83
CA ASP A 100 -21.87 17.22 22.52
C ASP A 100 -22.42 18.22 21.50
N GLU A 101 -23.69 18.59 21.65
CA GLU A 101 -24.41 19.42 20.67
C GLU A 101 -23.70 20.75 20.40
N GLU A 102 -23.13 21.38 21.43
CA GLU A 102 -22.32 22.60 21.29
C GLU A 102 -21.06 22.39 20.44
N VAL A 103 -20.39 21.25 20.56
CA VAL A 103 -19.15 20.93 19.80
C VAL A 103 -19.47 20.61 18.34
N LEU A 104 -20.62 19.99 18.09
CA LEU A 104 -21.10 19.74 16.73
C LEU A 104 -21.52 21.04 16.05
N LEU A 105 -22.25 21.92 16.75
CA LEU A 105 -22.65 23.23 16.26
C LEU A 105 -21.43 24.13 15.95
N SER A 106 -20.39 24.10 16.78
CA SER A 106 -19.17 24.88 16.52
C SER A 106 -18.41 24.37 15.29
N GLN A 107 -18.34 23.05 15.08
CA GLN A 107 -17.69 22.47 13.90
C GLN A 107 -18.43 22.81 12.61
N VAL A 108 -19.77 22.79 12.63
CA VAL A 108 -20.58 23.20 11.46
C VAL A 108 -20.36 24.68 11.16
N ALA A 109 -20.29 25.54 12.18
CA ALA A 109 -20.02 26.97 11.98
C ALA A 109 -18.62 27.23 11.38
N GLU A 110 -17.58 26.52 11.86
CA GLU A 110 -16.22 26.62 11.32
C GLU A 110 -16.11 26.13 9.86
N GLU A 111 -16.88 25.12 9.46
CA GLU A 111 -16.93 24.66 8.06
C GLU A 111 -17.62 25.67 7.14
N VAL A 112 -18.68 26.34 7.60
CA VAL A 112 -19.40 27.36 6.83
C VAL A 112 -18.52 28.59 6.59
N ASP A 113 -17.82 29.09 7.62
CA ASP A 113 -16.91 30.24 7.49
C ASP A 113 -15.72 29.94 6.54
N ASN A 114 -15.20 28.71 6.54
CA ASN A 114 -14.14 28.31 5.61
C ASN A 114 -14.63 28.12 4.16
N ALA A 115 -15.91 27.83 3.96
CA ALA A 115 -16.50 27.69 2.63
C ALA A 115 -16.84 29.04 1.98
N ASP A 116 -17.24 30.04 2.78
CA ASP A 116 -17.55 31.41 2.30
C ASP A 116 -16.30 32.28 2.07
N SER A 117 -15.13 31.82 2.50
CA SER A 117 -13.85 32.52 2.33
C SER A 117 -13.01 32.05 1.14
N SER A 118 -13.56 31.19 0.27
CA SER A 118 -12.88 30.63 -0.91
C SER A 118 -13.57 30.91 -2.24
#